data_AF-A0A6B3Q927-F1
#
_entry.id   AF-A0A6B3Q927-F1
#
_cell.length_a   1.000
_cell.length_b   1.000
_cell.length_c   1.000
_cell.angle_alpha   90.00
_cell.angle_beta   90.00
_cell.angle_gamma   90.00
#
_symmetry.space_group_name_H-M   'P 1'
#
loop_
_entity.id
_entity.type
_entity.pdbx_description
1 polymer ?
#
loop_
_entity_poly.entity_id
_entity_poly.type
_entity_poly.pdbx_seq_one_letter_code
_entity_poly.pdbx_strand_id
1 'polypeptide(L)'
;HHYTPQTMSNMTKVLTEEVNAFKVRTLNDKYVAIFMDATYIPLKRQTVSKEAIYIAIGIREDGTKEVLSYAIAPTESTYVWNEL
;
A
#
# COMPACT_ATOMS: atom_id res chain seq x y z
N HIS A 1 -10.46 26.24 8.56
CA HIS A 1 -10.99 25.36 7.49
C HIS A 1 -11.41 24.05 8.17
N HIS A 2 -12.68 23.93 8.59
CA HIS A 2 -13.15 22.80 9.39
C HIS A 2 -13.76 21.77 8.45
N TYR A 3 -13.06 20.67 8.19
CA TYR A 3 -13.62 19.55 7.43
C TYR A 3 -14.77 18.95 8.25
N THR A 4 -15.98 18.91 7.68
CA THR A 4 -17.12 18.30 8.38
C THR A 4 -16.91 16.78 8.44
N PRO A 5 -17.47 16.07 9.45
CA PRO A 5 -17.42 14.61 9.50
C PRO A 5 -17.92 13.94 8.21
N GLN A 6 -18.89 14.56 7.55
CA GLN A 6 -19.43 14.10 6.27
C GLN A 6 -18.44 14.30 5.11
N THR A 7 -17.71 15.42 5.07
CA THR A 7 -16.61 15.64 4.12
C THR A 7 -15.49 14.61 4.33
N MET A 8 -15.10 14.35 5.57
CA MET A 8 -14.10 13.33 5.90
C MET A 8 -14.56 11.93 5.50
N SER A 9 -15.81 11.55 5.80
CA SER A 9 -16.37 10.24 5.44
C SER A 9 -16.47 10.06 3.92
N ASN A 10 -16.86 11.10 3.18
CA ASN A 10 -16.89 11.06 1.72
C ASN A 10 -15.47 10.92 1.13
N MET A 11 -14.48 11.64 1.67
CA MET A 11 -13.08 11.47 1.26
C MET A 11 -12.56 10.06 1.54
N THR A 12 -12.90 9.46 2.67
CA THR A 12 -12.53 8.07 2.99
C THR A 12 -13.13 7.07 2.02
N LYS A 13 -14.38 7.29 1.57
CA LYS A 13 -15.03 6.43 0.57
C LYS A 13 -14.30 6.49 -0.77
N VAL A 14 -14.03 7.69 -1.29
CA VAL A 14 -13.28 7.87 -2.55
C VAL A 14 -11.90 7.23 -2.45
N LEU A 15 -11.20 7.41 -1.32
CA LEU A 15 -9.90 6.77 -1.09
C LEU A 15 -9.99 5.23 -1.12
N THR A 16 -11.09 4.66 -0.62
CA THR A 16 -11.30 3.21 -0.63
C THR A 16 -11.48 2.68 -2.05
N GLU A 17 -12.22 3.40 -2.89
CA GLU A 17 -12.42 3.06 -4.31
C GLU A 17 -11.09 3.10 -5.08
N GLU A 18 -10.29 4.16 -4.90
CA GLU A 18 -8.97 4.30 -5.51
C GLU A 18 -8.00 3.21 -5.06
N VAL A 19 -8.00 2.86 -3.77
CA VAL A 19 -7.19 1.75 -3.23
C VAL A 19 -7.58 0.42 -3.86
N ASN A 20 -8.88 0.15 -4.00
CA ASN A 20 -9.34 -1.08 -4.64
C ASN A 20 -8.99 -1.11 -6.12
N ALA A 21 -9.18 -0.01 -6.85
CA ALA A 21 -8.78 0.12 -8.24
C ALA A 21 -7.26 -0.10 -8.42
N PHE A 22 -6.44 0.43 -7.52
CA PHE A 22 -5.01 0.20 -7.50
C PHE A 22 -4.66 -1.30 -7.34
N LYS A 23 -5.34 -2.01 -6.43
CA LYS A 23 -5.09 -3.44 -6.16
C LYS A 23 -5.45 -4.37 -7.32
N VAL A 24 -6.44 -4.01 -8.13
CA VAL A 24 -6.91 -4.86 -9.25
C VAL A 24 -6.39 -4.40 -10.62
N ARG A 25 -5.59 -3.33 -10.66
CA ARG A 25 -5.07 -2.79 -11.92
C ARG A 25 -4.17 -3.81 -12.61
N THR A 26 -4.18 -3.80 -13.94
CA THR A 26 -3.22 -4.58 -14.73
C THR A 26 -1.83 -4.01 -14.53
N LEU A 27 -0.88 -4.88 -14.18
CA LEU A 27 0.54 -4.58 -14.10
C LEU A 27 1.21 -4.82 -15.47
N ASN A 28 2.45 -4.36 -15.61
CA ASN A 28 3.22 -4.63 -16.82
C ASN A 28 3.61 -6.11 -16.88
N ASP A 29 3.72 -6.67 -18.09
CA ASP A 29 4.00 -8.09 -18.29
C ASP A 29 5.39 -8.50 -17.78
N LYS A 30 6.33 -7.56 -17.77
CA LYS A 30 7.74 -7.80 -17.41
C LYS A 30 8.34 -6.67 -16.58
N TYR A 31 9.20 -7.07 -15.65
CA TYR A 31 10.04 -6.21 -14.83
C TYR A 31 11.47 -6.73 -14.86
N VAL A 32 12.43 -5.81 -14.98
CA VAL A 32 13.87 -6.16 -14.95
C VAL A 32 14.37 -6.38 -13.53
N ALA A 33 13.71 -5.77 -12.55
CA ALA A 33 13.95 -5.96 -11.13
C ALA A 33 12.70 -5.66 -10.32
N ILE A 34 12.54 -6.33 -9.19
CA ILE A 34 11.53 -6.05 -8.18
C ILE A 34 12.24 -5.82 -6.85
N PHE A 35 11.99 -4.67 -6.24
CA PHE A 35 12.45 -4.32 -4.92
C PHE A 35 11.33 -4.47 -3.92
N MET A 36 11.66 -4.99 -2.75
CA MET A 36 10.74 -5.15 -1.64
C MET A 36 11.36 -4.54 -0.39
N ASP A 37 10.60 -3.68 0.28
CA ASP A 37 11.04 -3.04 1.52
C ASP A 37 9.90 -3.00 2.54
N ALA A 38 10.26 -2.87 3.82
CA ALA A 38 9.33 -2.80 4.94
C ALA A 38 9.63 -1.58 5.81
N THR A 39 8.68 -0.64 5.89
CA THR A 39 8.79 0.54 6.74
C THR A 39 7.79 0.48 7.88
N TYR A 40 8.25 0.72 9.11
CA TYR A 40 7.39 0.78 10.28
C TYR A 40 6.77 2.16 10.47
N ILE A 41 5.44 2.22 10.51
CA ILE A 41 4.70 3.47 10.74
C ILE A 41 3.82 3.34 11.99
N PRO A 42 3.80 4.35 12.90
CA PRO A 42 2.87 4.36 14.02
C PRO A 42 1.43 4.53 13.50
N LEU A 43 0.60 3.52 13.73
CA LEU A 43 -0.81 3.48 13.35
C LEU A 43 -1.68 3.46 14.61
N LYS A 44 -2.70 4.32 14.63
CA LYS A 44 -3.68 4.38 15.71
C LYS A 44 -4.94 3.62 15.29
N ARG A 45 -5.14 2.43 15.87
CA ARG A 45 -6.42 1.71 15.77
C ARG A 45 -7.26 2.02 17.01
N GLN A 46 -7.03 1.28 18.09
CA GLN A 46 -7.54 1.59 19.44
C GLN A 46 -6.44 2.26 20.29
N THR A 47 -5.25 1.66 20.29
CA THR A 47 -4.00 2.21 20.81
C THR A 47 -3.05 2.51 19.65
N VAL A 48 -1.95 3.23 19.92
CA VAL A 48 -0.91 3.51 18.92
C VAL A 48 0.11 2.37 18.97
N SER A 49 0.31 1.68 17.85
CA SER A 49 1.35 0.65 17.67
C SER A 49 2.10 0.88 16.37
N LYS A 50 3.37 0.47 16.31
CA LYS A 50 4.12 0.47 15.04
C LYS A 50 3.71 -0.78 14.26
N GLU A 51 3.22 -0.59 13.04
CA GLU A 51 2.94 -1.70 12.13
C GLU A 51 3.87 -1.60 10.92
N ALA A 52 4.22 -2.76 10.35
CA ALA A 52 5.06 -2.83 9.17
C ALA A 52 4.21 -2.61 7.91
N ILE A 53 4.66 -1.73 7.03
CA ILE A 53 4.12 -1.56 5.69
C ILE A 53 5.14 -2.10 4.71
N TYR A 54 4.77 -3.18 4.03
CA TYR A 54 5.53 -3.79 2.95
C TYR A 54 5.14 -3.13 1.63
N ILE A 55 6.14 -2.77 0.82
CA ILE A 55 5.94 -2.15 -0.48
C ILE A 55 6.77 -2.91 -1.51
N ALA A 56 6.14 -3.30 -2.61
CA ALA A 56 6.79 -3.87 -3.78
C ALA A 56 6.92 -2.82 -4.89
N ILE A 57 8.12 -2.64 -5.44
CA ILE A 57 8.43 -1.68 -6.50
C ILE A 57 9.04 -2.42 -7.68
N GLY A 58 8.41 -2.31 -8.85
CA GLY A 58 8.91 -2.87 -10.10
C GLY A 58 9.70 -1.85 -10.90
N ILE A 59 10.81 -2.27 -11.48
CA ILE A 59 11.54 -1.52 -12.50
C ILE A 59 11.19 -2.11 -13.86
N ARG A 60 10.63 -1.30 -14.75
CA ARG A 60 10.26 -1.70 -16.12
C ARG A 60 11.51 -1.77 -17.02
N GLU A 61 11.36 -2.37 -18.19
CA GLU A 61 12.44 -2.47 -19.19
C GLU A 61 12.94 -1.10 -19.68
N ASP A 62 12.08 -0.07 -19.64
CA ASP A 62 12.44 1.32 -19.94
C ASP A 62 13.11 2.07 -18.77
N GLY A 63 13.33 1.38 -17.64
CA GLY A 63 13.95 1.93 -16.43
C GLY A 63 13.00 2.71 -15.52
N THR A 64 11.72 2.86 -15.88
CA THR A 64 10.74 3.52 -15.02
C THR A 64 10.36 2.66 -13.82
N LYS A 65 10.06 3.31 -12.70
CA LYS A 65 9.67 2.65 -11.45
C LYS A 65 8.17 2.77 -11.24
N GLU A 66 7.54 1.70 -10.75
CA GLU A 66 6.16 1.77 -10.28
C GLU A 66 5.95 0.94 -9.02
N VAL A 67 5.01 1.36 -8.18
CA VAL A 67 4.58 0.57 -7.02
C VAL A 67 3.64 -0.53 -7.50
N LEU A 68 3.98 -1.78 -7.25
CA LEU A 68 3.21 -2.94 -7.70
C LEU A 68 2.10 -3.28 -6.71
N SER A 69 2.45 -3.33 -5.42
CA SER A 69 1.55 -3.76 -4.36
C SER A 69 2.06 -3.23 -3.01
N TYR A 70 1.18 -3.23 -2.02
CA TYR A 70 1.54 -2.96 -0.63
C TYR A 70 0.68 -3.79 0.32
N ALA A 71 1.26 -4.16 1.47
CA ALA A 71 0.58 -4.86 2.53
C ALA A 71 0.92 -4.24 3.89
N ILE A 72 -0.08 -4.15 4.78
CA ILE A 72 0.13 -3.67 6.15
C ILE A 72 -0.05 -4.87 7.07
N ALA A 73 0.99 -5.20 7.83
CA ALA A 73 0.94 -6.29 8.79
C ALA A 73 1.22 -5.78 10.21
N PRO A 74 0.41 -6.19 11.21
CA PRO A 74 0.62 -5.78 12.59
C PRO A 74 1.89 -6.39 13.21
N THR A 75 2.41 -7.48 12.65
CA THR A 75 3.66 -8.12 13.07
C THR A 75 4.46 -8.53 11.83
N GLU A 76 5.79 -8.45 11.93
CA GLU A 76 6.68 -8.89 10.86
C GLU A 76 6.53 -10.39 10.68
N SER A 77 5.98 -10.81 9.54
CA SER A 77 5.76 -12.22 9.24
C SER A 77 6.17 -12.49 7.81
N THR A 78 7.00 -13.51 7.61
CA THR A 78 7.43 -13.95 6.28
C THR A 78 6.26 -14.45 5.42
N TYR A 79 5.10 -14.73 6.02
CA TYR A 79 3.88 -15.11 5.30
C TYR A 79 3.29 -13.97 4.48
N VAL A 80 3.49 -12.72 4.87
CA VAL A 80 2.95 -11.54 4.16
C VAL A 80 3.50 -11.45 2.74
N TRP A 81 4.70 -11.98 2.50
CA TRP A 81 5.29 -12.04 1.16
C TRP A 81 4.56 -12.97 0.19
N ASN A 82 3.91 -14.03 0.69
CA ASN A 82 3.14 -14.94 -0.16
C ASN A 82 1.76 -14.38 -0.52
N GLU A 83 1.28 -13.36 0.20
CA GLU A 83 -0.01 -12.71 -0.01
C GLU A 83 0.11 -11.38 -0.78
N LEU A 84 1.34 -10.91 -1.04
CA LEU A 84 1.68 -9.69 -1.77
C LEU A 84 1.58 -9.87 -3.29
#